data_AF-A0A349BSN4-F1
#
_entry.id   AF-A0A349BSN4-F1
#
_cell.length_a   1.000
_cell.length_b   1.000
_cell.length_c   1.000
_cell.angle_alpha   90.00
_cell.angle_beta   90.00
_cell.angle_gamma   90.00
#
_symmetry.space_group_name_H-M   'P 1'
#
loop_
_entity.id
_entity.type
_entity.pdbx_description
1 polymer ?
#
loop_
_entity_poly.entity_id
_entity_poly.type
_entity_poly.pdbx_seq_one_letter_code
_entity_poly.pdbx_strand_id
1 'polypeptide(L)'
;MIQLEENEIGILVADQFLKEKSSTIEALKALGAVDVILDCSEHTVSVKDLKLLKSLVIANSRCFVMVIPTDRMQDFPEELNVVPTRKEAEDFISFERMQRDLGIEL
;
A
#
# COMPACT_ATOMS: atom_id res chain seq x y z
N MET A 1 3.75 -1.81 12.49
CA MET A 1 3.17 -3.17 12.49
C MET A 1 2.15 -3.28 11.35
N ILE A 2 2.06 -4.42 10.67
CA ILE A 2 1.04 -4.67 9.63
C ILE A 2 -0.18 -5.29 10.30
N GLN A 3 -1.35 -4.70 10.07
CA GLN A 3 -2.62 -5.28 10.48
C GLN A 3 -3.21 -6.01 9.28
N LEU A 4 -3.36 -7.34 9.37
CA LEU A 4 -4.02 -8.12 8.33
C LEU A 4 -5.52 -8.15 8.59
N GLU A 5 -6.31 -7.75 7.60
CA GLU A 5 -7.76 -7.76 7.69
C GLU A 5 -8.40 -8.99 7.03
N GLU A 6 -9.71 -9.18 7.23
CA GLU A 6 -10.48 -10.34 6.75
C GLU A 6 -10.44 -10.50 5.22
N ASN A 7 -10.21 -9.42 4.48
CA ASN A 7 -10.08 -9.39 3.02
C ASN A 7 -8.64 -9.68 2.53
N GLU A 8 -7.76 -10.12 3.42
CA GLU A 8 -6.35 -10.41 3.15
C GLU A 8 -5.58 -9.18 2.62
N ILE A 9 -5.99 -7.99 3.06
CA ILE A 9 -5.26 -6.74 2.82
C ILE A 9 -4.45 -6.40 4.07
N GLY A 10 -3.16 -6.08 3.86
CA GLY A 10 -2.28 -5.57 4.90
C GLY A 10 -2.44 -4.06 5.05
N ILE A 11 -2.87 -3.60 6.22
CA ILE A 11 -2.98 -2.18 6.55
C ILE A 11 -1.74 -1.74 7.32
N LEU A 12 -1.13 -0.66 6.83
CA LEU A 12 -0.02 0.03 7.47
C LEU A 12 -0.41 1.47 7.79
N VAL A 13 -0.25 1.89 9.04
CA VAL A 13 -0.37 3.31 9.42
C VAL A 13 1.01 3.95 9.34
N ALA A 14 1.13 5.10 8.66
CA ALA A 14 2.39 5.77 8.40
C ALA A 14 3.22 6.05 9.67
N ASP A 15 2.61 6.58 10.73
CA ASP A 15 3.28 6.83 12.02
C ASP A 15 3.88 5.54 12.61
N GLN A 16 3.13 4.43 12.55
CA GLN A 16 3.61 3.13 13.05
C GLN A 16 4.74 2.58 12.17
N PHE A 17 4.63 2.70 10.85
CA PHE A 17 5.70 2.30 9.94
C PHE A 17 7.00 3.07 10.23
N LEU A 18 6.92 4.38 10.47
CA LEU A 18 8.09 5.21 10.78
C LEU A 18 8.78 4.77 12.09
N LYS A 19 8.01 4.37 13.10
CA LYS A 19 8.52 3.85 14.38
C LYS A 19 9.10 2.44 14.27
N GLU A 20 8.54 1.61 13.40
CA GLU A 20 8.79 0.17 13.34
C GLU A 20 9.25 -0.29 11.95
N LYS A 21 10.08 0.52 11.30
CA LYS A 21 10.42 0.36 9.88
C LYS A 21 11.04 -1.01 9.56
N SER A 22 12.09 -1.41 10.29
CA SER A 22 12.81 -2.65 10.02
C SER A 22 11.92 -3.88 10.20
N SER A 23 11.19 -3.94 11.32
CA SER A 23 10.28 -5.06 11.61
C SER A 23 9.10 -5.10 10.63
N THR A 24 8.60 -3.95 10.19
CA THR A 24 7.54 -3.90 9.17
C THR A 24 8.03 -4.44 7.82
N ILE A 25 9.25 -4.09 7.42
CA ILE A 25 9.85 -4.62 6.18
C ILE A 25 10.06 -6.13 6.26
N GLU A 26 10.54 -6.64 7.39
CA GLU A 26 10.69 -8.08 7.62
C GLU A 26 9.35 -8.80 7.60
N ALA A 27 8.32 -8.23 8.25
CA ALA A 27 6.98 -8.78 8.26
C ALA A 27 6.36 -8.81 6.86
N LEU A 28 6.51 -7.76 6.04
CA LEU A 28 6.04 -7.74 4.65
C LEU A 28 6.69 -8.86 3.83
N LYS A 29 8.01 -9.04 3.97
CA LYS A 29 8.73 -10.12 3.29
C LYS A 29 8.27 -11.51 3.73
N ALA A 30 7.97 -11.68 5.02
CA ALA A 30 7.51 -12.95 5.57
C ALA A 30 6.07 -13.29 5.19
N LEU A 31 5.18 -12.29 5.10
CA LEU A 31 3.80 -12.46 4.64
C LEU A 31 3.72 -12.87 3.16
N GLY A 32 4.66 -12.40 2.34
CA GLY A 32 4.72 -12.74 0.92
C GLY A 32 3.63 -12.02 0.11
N ALA A 33 2.75 -12.79 -0.54
CA ALA A 33 1.79 -12.29 -1.51
C ALA A 33 0.56 -11.64 -0.85
N VAL A 34 0.73 -10.42 -0.33
CA VAL A 34 -0.33 -9.60 0.29
C VAL A 34 -0.47 -8.25 -0.42
N ASP A 35 -1.71 -7.81 -0.67
CA ASP A 35 -1.99 -6.44 -1.12
C ASP A 35 -1.94 -5.49 0.08
N VAL A 36 -1.44 -4.28 -0.12
CA VAL A 36 -1.12 -3.37 1.00
C VAL A 36 -1.73 -2.00 0.79
N ILE A 37 -2.37 -1.50 1.86
CA ILE A 37 -2.79 -0.11 1.99
C ILE A 37 -1.88 0.57 3.01
N LEU A 38 -1.23 1.66 2.58
CA LEU A 38 -0.50 2.56 3.48
C LEU A 38 -1.36 3.79 3.77
N ASP A 39 -1.82 3.90 5.01
CA ASP A 39 -2.55 5.06 5.50
C ASP A 39 -1.58 6.19 5.89
N CYS A 40 -1.55 7.22 5.05
CA CYS A 40 -0.77 8.45 5.21
C CYS A 40 -1.68 9.66 5.49
N SER A 41 -2.91 9.43 5.99
CA SER A 41 -3.86 10.49 6.35
C SER A 41 -3.31 11.49 7.35
N GLU A 42 -2.49 11.05 8.31
CA GLU A 42 -1.95 11.94 9.35
C GLU A 42 -0.45 12.21 9.19
N HIS A 43 0.30 11.30 8.56
CA HIS A 43 1.77 11.38 8.49
C HIS A 43 2.30 11.03 7.10
N THR A 44 3.33 11.76 6.67
CA THR A 44 4.02 11.51 5.39
C THR A 44 5.17 10.53 5.57
N VAL A 45 5.34 9.64 4.60
CA VAL A 45 6.50 8.74 4.51
C VAL A 45 7.43 9.23 3.39
N SER A 46 8.75 9.09 3.58
CA SER A 46 9.72 9.54 2.58
C SER A 46 9.53 8.80 1.25
N VAL A 47 9.71 9.49 0.12
CA VAL A 47 9.58 8.88 -1.23
C VAL A 47 10.47 7.65 -1.39
N LYS A 48 11.67 7.65 -0.79
CA LYS A 48 12.57 6.49 -0.78
C LYS A 48 11.91 5.26 -0.15
N ASP A 49 11.23 5.45 0.97
CA ASP A 49 10.57 4.36 1.70
C ASP A 49 9.28 3.92 1.02
N LEU A 50 8.54 4.86 0.42
CA LEU A 50 7.37 4.54 -0.40
C LEU A 50 7.76 3.65 -1.59
N LYS A 51 8.82 4.01 -2.33
CA LYS A 51 9.33 3.19 -3.43
C LYS A 51 9.81 1.82 -2.96
N LEU A 52 10.46 1.74 -1.80
CA LEU A 52 10.87 0.47 -1.20
C LEU A 52 9.66 -0.42 -0.87
N LEU A 53 8.67 0.10 -0.16
CA LEU A 53 7.45 -0.63 0.19
C LEU A 53 6.72 -1.11 -1.07
N LYS A 54 6.51 -0.21 -2.03
CA LYS A 54 5.91 -0.55 -3.33
C LYS A 54 6.68 -1.70 -3.99
N SER A 55 8.01 -1.62 -4.08
CA SER A 55 8.84 -2.65 -4.73
C SER A 55 8.71 -4.03 -4.09
N LEU A 56 8.58 -4.11 -2.76
CA LEU A 56 8.41 -5.38 -2.04
C LEU A 56 7.05 -6.02 -2.33
N VAL A 57 6.00 -5.19 -2.43
CA VAL A 57 4.63 -5.65 -2.67
C VAL A 57 4.45 -6.09 -4.13
N ILE A 58 4.86 -5.25 -5.09
CA ILE A 58 4.71 -5.56 -6.53
C ILE A 58 5.57 -6.75 -6.99
N ALA A 59 6.70 -7.02 -6.32
CA ALA A 59 7.54 -8.19 -6.61
C ALA A 59 6.81 -9.52 -6.39
N ASN A 60 5.69 -9.50 -5.66
CA ASN A 60 4.82 -10.66 -5.42
C ASN A 60 3.52 -10.60 -6.24
N SER A 61 3.47 -9.78 -7.29
CA SER A 61 2.28 -9.48 -8.09
C SER A 61 1.11 -9.01 -7.23
N ARG A 62 1.38 -8.06 -6.32
CA ARG A 62 0.37 -7.47 -5.43
C ARG A 62 0.30 -5.96 -5.57
N CYS A 63 -0.83 -5.42 -5.15
CA CYS A 63 -1.16 -4.01 -5.25
C CYS A 63 -0.71 -3.26 -3.99
N PHE A 64 -0.08 -2.10 -4.20
CA PHE A 64 0.27 -1.16 -3.15
C PHE A 64 -0.48 0.15 -3.42
N VAL A 65 -1.28 0.58 -2.46
CA VAL A 65 -2.10 1.80 -2.54
C VAL A 65 -1.86 2.67 -1.30
N MET A 66 -1.87 3.98 -1.48
CA MET A 66 -1.69 4.94 -0.42
C MET A 66 -2.96 5.76 -0.20
N VAL A 67 -3.36 5.94 1.05
CA VAL A 67 -4.42 6.86 1.44
C VAL A 67 -3.80 8.22 1.77
N ILE A 68 -4.10 9.23 0.95
CA ILE A 68 -3.59 10.59 1.06
C ILE A 68 -4.75 11.59 0.90
N PRO A 69 -4.99 12.48 1.86
CA PRO A 69 -6.02 13.51 1.74
C PRO A 69 -5.85 14.36 0.49
N THR A 70 -6.98 14.76 -0.12
CA THR A 70 -7.04 15.38 -1.45
C THR A 70 -6.15 16.62 -1.61
N ASP A 71 -5.98 17.39 -0.54
CA ASP A 71 -5.16 18.60 -0.49
C ASP A 71 -3.65 18.34 -0.62
N ARG A 72 -3.20 17.11 -0.39
CA ARG A 72 -1.79 16.70 -0.44
C ARG A 72 -1.46 15.73 -1.56
N MET A 73 -2.44 15.30 -2.37
CA MET A 73 -2.20 14.29 -3.42
C MET A 73 -1.16 14.76 -4.45
N GLN A 74 -1.10 16.05 -4.75
CA GLN A 74 -0.13 16.65 -5.69
C GLN A 74 1.33 16.58 -5.22
N ASP A 75 1.57 16.31 -3.92
CA ASP A 75 2.92 16.25 -3.35
C ASP A 75 3.59 14.88 -3.59
N PHE A 76 2.84 13.90 -4.12
CA PHE A 76 3.32 12.54 -4.33
C PHE A 76 3.56 12.24 -5.82
N PRO A 77 4.57 11.41 -6.14
CA PRO A 77 4.83 10.99 -7.52
C PRO A 77 3.62 10.32 -8.19
N GLU A 78 3.34 10.65 -9.45
CA GLU A 78 2.24 10.08 -10.25
C GLU A 78 2.32 8.56 -10.42
N GLU A 79 3.52 7.98 -10.30
CA GLU A 79 3.72 6.53 -10.34
C GLU A 79 3.13 5.79 -9.12
N LEU A 80 2.74 6.51 -8.05
CA LEU A 80 2.14 5.91 -6.86
C LEU A 80 0.62 5.88 -6.98
N ASN A 81 0.01 4.75 -6.64
CA ASN A 81 -1.43 4.65 -6.55
C ASN A 81 -1.89 5.38 -5.28
N VAL A 82 -2.33 6.63 -5.43
CA VAL A 82 -2.80 7.48 -4.33
C VAL A 82 -4.31 7.68 -4.45
N VAL A 83 -5.01 7.55 -3.32
CA VAL A 83 -6.45 7.76 -3.22
C VAL A 83 -6.80 8.52 -1.94
N PRO A 84 -7.86 9.32 -1.90
CA PRO A 84 -8.26 10.10 -0.74
C PRO A 84 -8.78 9.29 0.44
N THR A 85 -9.40 8.13 0.19
CA THR A 85 -10.07 7.36 1.24
C THR A 85 -9.64 5.91 1.26
N ARG A 86 -9.73 5.30 2.45
CA ARG A 86 -9.51 3.86 2.62
C ARG A 86 -10.48 3.03 1.77
N LYS A 87 -11.74 3.47 1.66
CA LYS A 87 -12.74 2.77 0.84
C LYS A 87 -12.33 2.73 -0.63
N GLU A 88 -11.81 3.83 -1.16
CA GLU A 88 -11.29 3.87 -2.53
C GLU A 88 -10.04 3.01 -2.70
N ALA A 89 -9.19 2.88 -1.66
CA ALA A 89 -8.04 1.99 -1.71
C ALA A 89 -8.46 0.51 -1.79
N GLU A 90 -9.47 0.13 -1.02
CA GLU A 90 -10.08 -1.20 -1.06
C GLU A 90 -10.74 -1.47 -2.43
N ASP A 91 -11.46 -0.49 -2.98
CA ASP A 91 -12.11 -0.60 -4.29
C ASP A 91 -11.07 -0.71 -5.42
N PHE A 92 -9.97 0.03 -5.35
CA PHE A 92 -8.83 -0.07 -6.28
C PHE A 92 -8.20 -1.46 -6.23
N ILE A 93 -7.89 -1.98 -5.04
CA ILE A 93 -7.33 -3.33 -4.88
C ILE A 93 -8.29 -4.39 -5.42
N SER A 94 -9.58 -4.24 -5.15
CA SER A 94 -10.61 -5.17 -5.64
C SER A 94 -10.66 -5.20 -7.17
N PHE A 95 -10.54 -4.03 -7.81
CA PHE A 95 -10.48 -3.91 -9.27
C PHE A 95 -9.21 -4.54 -9.86
N GLU A 96 -8.04 -4.29 -9.27
CA GLU A 96 -6.77 -4.91 -9.68
C GLU A 96 -6.79 -6.43 -9.53
N ARG A 97 -7.35 -6.95 -8.43
CA ARG A 97 -7.54 -8.40 -8.24
C ARG A 97 -8.42 -9.01 -9.33
N MET A 98 -9.53 -8.34 -9.66
CA MET A 98 -10.42 -8.80 -10.74
C MET A 98 -9.69 -8.85 -12.09
N GLN A 99 -8.90 -7.82 -12.43
CA GLN A 99 -8.12 -7.81 -13.67
C GLN A 99 -7.09 -8.94 -13.72
N ARG A 100 -6.40 -9.20 -12.59
CA ARG A 100 -5.47 -10.32 -12.45
C ARG A 100 -6.15 -11.67 -12.63
N ASP A 101 -7.30 -11.87 -12.00
CA ASP A 101 -8.06 -13.12 -12.10
C ASP A 101 -8.55 -13.37 -13.54
N LEU A 102 -8.79 -12.31 -14.30
CA LEU A 102 -9.11 -12.36 -15.74
C LEU A 102 -7.87 -12.53 -16.64
N GLY A 103 -6.65 -12.49 -16.09
CA GLY A 103 -5.39 -12.59 -16.83
C GLY A 103 -5.05 -11.33 -17.64
N ILE A 104 -5.56 -10.17 -17.25
CA ILE A 104 -5.39 -8.88 -17.94
C ILE A 104 -4.28 -8.04 -17.27
N GLU A 105 -3.29 -8.66 -16.61
CA GLU A 105 -2.21 -7.90 -15.97
C GLU A 105 -1.47 -7.01 -17.00
N LEU A 106 -1.40 -5.71 -16.72
CA LEU A 106 -0.58 -4.71 -17.45
C LEU A 106 0.91 -4.88 -17.15
#